data_AF-A0A964XQW4-F1
#
_entry.id   AF-A0A964XQW4-F1
#
_cell.length_a   1.000
_cell.length_b   1.000
_cell.length_c   1.000
_cell.angle_alpha   90.00
_cell.angle_beta   90.00
_cell.angle_gamma   90.00
#
_symmetry.space_group_name_H-M   'P 1'
#
loop_
_entity.id
_entity.type
_entity.pdbx_description
1 polymer ?
#
loop_
_entity_poly.entity_id
_entity_poly.type
_entity_poly.pdbx_seq_one_letter_code
_entity_poly.pdbx_strand_id
1 'polypeptide(L)'
;QYAQVLDLISEGEIEGLKNGYQSIFIDNTPLQNADGTYNFQNVSIATRNGTQNQTYIPGTSDVEDEKAVGVEVQYASPVVRSITDTSVNAARITITVPQLQTFTNEGDVLGSQVGLRIYVQYNGGGYQEVIADTISGRTGDAYQRDYFINLASVYPIDIKVERDRPDSTDPKVVNAFSWTSYTEIIYAKLRYPNSALVWTRIDAEQFNRIPSRSYLIRGIKVRIPNNATVDSVTGRLIYAGIWNGTFGAAQWCSDPAWILWDLLTSTRYGFGDHIEAAQLDKFAFYAASQYCSELVPDGFGGQEPRFSCNVNIQTAEDAYKLINDMCSVMRCMPYWSTGALTISQDKPADTAYLFTLANVTEEGFSYQGG
;
A
#
# COMPACT_ATOMS: atom_id res chain seq x y z
N GLN A 1 7.84 17.56 12.88
CA GLN A 1 7.39 17.77 11.48
C GLN A 1 7.11 16.41 10.86
N TYR A 2 6.09 16.23 10.03
CA TYR A 2 5.75 14.92 9.45
C TYR A 2 5.92 14.93 7.93
N ALA A 3 6.45 13.84 7.38
CA ALA A 3 6.42 13.58 5.94
C ALA A 3 5.21 12.70 5.63
N GLN A 4 4.39 13.12 4.67
CA GLN A 4 3.27 12.34 4.15
C GLN A 4 3.54 11.98 2.69
N VAL A 5 3.39 10.71 2.35
CA VAL A 5 3.60 10.20 1.00
C VAL A 5 2.44 9.29 0.63
N LEU A 6 1.97 9.42 -0.61
CA LEU A 6 1.00 8.51 -1.21
C LEU A 6 1.67 7.82 -2.40
N ASP A 7 1.90 6.52 -2.27
CA ASP A 7 2.52 5.68 -3.30
C ASP A 7 1.45 4.91 -4.07
N LEU A 8 1.48 5.01 -5.41
CA LEU A 8 0.70 4.17 -6.31
C LEU A 8 1.45 2.86 -6.56
N ILE A 9 0.88 1.75 -6.11
CA ILE A 9 1.52 0.44 -6.17
C ILE A 9 1.20 -0.27 -7.48
N SER A 10 -0.06 -0.23 -7.90
CA SER A 10 -0.53 -0.95 -9.07
C SER A 10 -1.84 -0.36 -9.57
N GLU A 11 -2.03 -0.39 -10.88
CA GLU A 11 -3.32 -0.16 -11.51
C GLU A 11 -4.00 -1.53 -11.70
N GLY A 12 -4.97 -1.85 -10.86
CA GLY A 12 -5.61 -3.16 -10.72
C GLY A 12 -5.89 -3.53 -9.26
N GLU A 13 -6.87 -4.41 -9.04
CA GLU A 13 -7.11 -4.98 -7.71
C GLU A 13 -6.00 -5.98 -7.38
N ILE A 14 -5.24 -5.72 -6.32
CA ILE A 14 -4.23 -6.65 -5.78
C ILE A 14 -4.80 -7.48 -4.63
N GLU A 15 -4.20 -8.63 -4.35
CA GLU A 15 -4.56 -9.40 -3.15
C GLU A 15 -4.16 -8.65 -1.87
N GLY A 16 -3.04 -7.91 -1.91
CA GLY A 16 -2.61 -7.02 -0.84
C GLY A 16 -1.17 -7.29 -0.39
N LEU A 17 -0.82 -6.78 0.79
CA LEU A 17 0.50 -7.02 1.39
C LEU A 17 0.68 -8.50 1.76
N LYS A 18 1.84 -9.07 1.45
CA LYS A 18 2.10 -10.52 1.65
C LYS A 18 1.92 -10.94 3.12
N ASN A 19 2.47 -10.15 4.04
CA ASN A 19 2.54 -10.39 5.48
C ASN A 19 2.18 -9.11 6.28
N GLY A 20 1.18 -8.33 5.83
CA GLY A 20 0.78 -7.10 6.52
C GLY A 20 1.93 -6.08 6.62
N TYR A 21 2.11 -5.46 7.79
CA TYR A 21 3.14 -4.41 7.99
C TYR A 21 4.59 -4.92 7.89
N GLN A 22 4.83 -6.23 8.04
CA GLN A 22 6.16 -6.81 7.79
C GLN A 22 6.57 -6.71 6.31
N SER A 23 5.60 -6.48 5.43
CA SER A 23 5.82 -6.33 3.98
C SER A 23 6.10 -4.91 3.56
N ILE A 24 6.13 -3.96 4.48
CA ILE A 24 6.45 -2.56 4.20
C ILE A 24 7.86 -2.31 4.68
N PHE A 25 8.73 -1.84 3.79
CA PHE A 25 10.12 -1.56 4.09
C PHE A 25 10.38 -0.07 3.93
N ILE A 26 11.04 0.51 4.92
CA ILE A 26 11.49 1.90 4.92
C ILE A 26 13.01 1.83 5.01
N ASP A 27 13.71 2.32 3.98
CA ASP A 27 15.17 2.18 3.82
C ASP A 27 15.67 0.73 3.98
N ASN A 28 14.94 -0.22 3.38
CA ASN A 28 15.17 -1.67 3.45
C ASN A 28 15.00 -2.30 4.84
N THR A 29 14.56 -1.55 5.84
CA THR A 29 14.18 -2.09 7.15
C THR A 29 12.67 -2.35 7.18
N PRO A 30 12.22 -3.56 7.56
CA PRO A 30 10.79 -3.83 7.67
C PRO A 30 10.17 -2.94 8.74
N LEU A 31 8.96 -2.45 8.51
CA LEU A 31 8.24 -1.61 9.48
C LEU A 31 7.93 -2.38 10.76
N GLN A 32 7.53 -3.64 10.61
CA GLN A 32 7.24 -4.55 11.70
C GLN A 32 8.11 -5.81 11.58
N ASN A 33 8.70 -6.22 12.69
CA ASN A 33 9.48 -7.44 12.80
C ASN A 33 8.56 -8.68 12.92
N ALA A 34 9.15 -9.87 12.76
CA ALA A 34 8.43 -11.13 12.89
C ALA A 34 7.86 -11.36 14.31
N ASP A 35 8.45 -10.73 15.33
CA ASP A 35 8.00 -10.76 16.73
C ASP A 35 6.86 -9.76 17.02
N GLY A 36 6.44 -8.97 16.02
CA GLY A 36 5.38 -7.97 16.14
C GLY A 36 5.85 -6.59 16.59
N THR A 37 7.13 -6.41 16.93
CA THR A 37 7.69 -5.11 17.30
C THR A 37 7.84 -4.19 16.09
N TYR A 38 7.70 -2.88 16.29
CA TYR A 38 7.86 -1.87 15.24
C TYR A 38 9.27 -1.26 15.31
N ASN A 39 9.92 -1.16 14.15
CA ASN A 39 11.25 -0.54 14.06
C ASN A 39 11.20 1.00 14.04
N PHE A 40 10.03 1.56 13.77
CA PHE A 40 9.80 3.01 13.68
C PHE A 40 8.65 3.41 14.60
N GLN A 41 8.73 4.62 15.14
CA GLN A 41 7.69 5.16 16.04
C GLN A 41 6.90 6.23 15.30
N ASN A 42 5.66 6.48 15.73
CA ASN A 42 4.78 7.49 15.13
C ASN A 42 4.53 7.33 13.62
N VAL A 43 4.64 6.10 13.10
CA VAL A 43 4.31 5.80 11.70
C VAL A 43 2.82 5.46 11.58
N SER A 44 2.12 6.14 10.70
CA SER A 44 0.72 5.83 10.35
C SER A 44 0.65 5.37 8.90
N ILE A 45 -0.06 4.26 8.65
CA ILE A 45 -0.19 3.68 7.32
C ILE A 45 -1.65 3.39 7.02
N ALA A 46 -2.05 3.67 5.79
CA ALA A 46 -3.32 3.25 5.24
C ALA A 46 -3.09 2.64 3.87
N THR A 47 -3.65 1.46 3.63
CA THR A 47 -3.53 0.76 2.35
C THR A 47 -4.88 0.64 1.66
N ARG A 48 -4.87 0.61 0.34
CA ARG A 48 -6.02 0.23 -0.48
C ARG A 48 -5.57 -0.79 -1.50
N ASN A 49 -6.33 -1.86 -1.63
CA ASN A 49 -5.99 -2.96 -2.53
C ASN A 49 -6.48 -2.75 -3.96
N GLY A 50 -7.02 -1.58 -4.31
CA GLY A 50 -7.50 -1.35 -5.68
C GLY A 50 -8.89 -1.91 -5.98
N THR A 51 -9.79 -2.05 -5.01
CA THR A 51 -11.17 -2.46 -5.34
C THR A 51 -11.95 -1.31 -6.00
N GLN A 52 -13.00 -1.64 -6.77
CA GLN A 52 -13.89 -0.64 -7.36
C GLN A 52 -14.60 0.21 -6.29
N ASN A 53 -15.04 -0.42 -5.20
CA ASN A 53 -15.77 0.21 -4.10
C ASN A 53 -14.87 0.48 -2.89
N GLN A 54 -13.67 1.02 -3.13
CA GLN A 54 -12.73 1.36 -2.06
C GLN A 54 -13.06 2.71 -1.40
N THR A 55 -12.77 2.81 -0.10
CA THR A 55 -12.92 4.05 0.67
C THR A 55 -11.77 5.02 0.38
N TYR A 56 -11.97 6.32 0.57
CA TYR A 56 -10.89 7.31 0.49
C TYR A 56 -9.87 7.08 1.62
N ILE A 57 -8.63 7.53 1.43
CA ILE A 57 -7.61 7.51 2.49
C ILE A 57 -7.71 8.82 3.29
N PRO A 58 -8.00 8.78 4.60
CA PRO A 58 -8.00 9.98 5.43
C PRO A 58 -6.61 10.62 5.50
N GLY A 59 -6.54 11.96 5.46
CA GLY A 59 -5.28 12.71 5.55
C GLY A 59 -4.45 12.75 4.27
N THR A 60 -5.07 12.52 3.10
CA THR A 60 -4.47 12.79 1.79
C THR A 60 -5.20 13.94 1.14
N SER A 61 -4.47 15.00 0.78
CA SER A 61 -4.98 16.24 0.18
C SER A 61 -6.06 16.90 1.03
N ASP A 62 -5.63 17.80 1.90
CA ASP A 62 -6.52 18.47 2.84
C ASP A 62 -6.61 19.95 2.49
N VAL A 63 -7.81 20.54 2.62
CA VAL A 63 -7.91 21.99 2.78
C VAL A 63 -7.68 22.25 4.26
N GLU A 64 -6.54 22.88 4.55
CA GLU A 64 -6.14 23.28 5.90
C GLU A 64 -6.49 24.76 6.11
N ASP A 65 -7.32 25.06 7.10
CA ASP A 65 -7.58 26.42 7.57
C ASP A 65 -7.02 26.56 9.00
N GLU A 66 -5.94 27.31 9.16
CA GLU A 66 -5.30 27.50 10.46
C GLU A 66 -5.89 28.69 11.22
N LYS A 67 -6.38 28.43 12.43
CA LYS A 67 -6.92 29.44 13.33
C LYS A 67 -6.01 29.65 14.53
N ALA A 68 -5.48 30.86 14.65
CA ALA A 68 -4.63 31.24 15.77
C ALA A 68 -5.42 31.25 17.09
N VAL A 69 -4.83 30.69 18.13
CA VAL A 69 -5.34 30.70 19.51
C VAL A 69 -4.44 31.58 20.36
N GLY A 70 -3.16 31.24 20.45
CA GLY A 70 -2.13 32.02 21.15
C GLY A 70 -2.36 32.21 22.66
N VAL A 71 -2.95 31.22 23.33
CA VAL A 71 -3.30 31.32 24.77
C VAL A 71 -2.52 30.32 25.59
N GLU A 72 -1.93 30.78 26.70
CA GLU A 72 -1.31 29.92 27.72
C GLU A 72 -2.38 29.10 28.45
N VAL A 73 -2.16 27.79 28.58
CA VAL A 73 -3.11 26.88 29.23
C VAL A 73 -2.67 26.64 30.67
N GLN A 74 -3.44 27.18 31.61
CA GLN A 74 -3.21 27.03 33.05
C GLN A 74 -4.14 25.95 33.64
N TYR A 75 -3.74 25.36 34.76
CA TYR A 75 -4.53 24.30 35.41
C TYR A 75 -5.93 24.76 35.80
N ALA A 76 -6.05 25.99 36.32
CA ALA A 76 -7.32 26.58 36.72
C ALA A 76 -8.14 27.16 35.53
N SER A 77 -7.56 27.24 34.34
CA SER A 77 -8.17 27.90 33.18
C SER A 77 -7.94 27.08 31.91
N PRO A 78 -8.72 25.99 31.72
CA PRO A 78 -8.70 25.24 30.48
C PRO A 78 -9.18 26.11 29.32
N VAL A 79 -8.60 25.91 28.14
CA VAL A 79 -8.93 26.69 26.95
C VAL A 79 -9.83 25.87 26.04
N VAL A 80 -10.95 26.45 25.61
CA VAL A 80 -11.92 25.82 24.70
C VAL A 80 -12.00 26.60 23.39
N ARG A 81 -12.07 25.89 22.26
CA ARG A 81 -12.38 26.46 20.94
C ARG A 81 -13.42 25.62 20.21
N SER A 82 -14.35 26.31 19.58
CA SER A 82 -15.47 25.70 18.85
C SER A 82 -15.20 25.67 17.35
N ILE A 83 -15.38 24.49 16.76
CA ILE A 83 -15.43 24.27 15.31
C ILE A 83 -16.91 24.21 14.92
N THR A 84 -17.32 25.16 14.09
CA THR A 84 -18.71 25.28 13.61
C THR A 84 -18.88 24.89 12.15
N ASP A 85 -17.78 24.83 11.39
CA ASP A 85 -17.82 24.39 10.00
C ASP A 85 -18.09 22.88 9.94
N THR A 86 -19.28 22.55 9.45
CA THR A 86 -19.75 21.16 9.32
C THR A 86 -18.98 20.33 8.29
N SER A 87 -18.18 20.97 7.44
CA SER A 87 -17.38 20.28 6.41
C SER A 87 -16.06 19.72 6.96
N VAL A 88 -15.63 20.17 8.13
CA VAL A 88 -14.39 19.73 8.78
C VAL A 88 -14.46 18.21 9.05
N ASN A 89 -13.31 17.54 8.99
CA ASN A 89 -13.23 16.09 9.22
C ASN A 89 -12.18 15.74 10.28
N ALA A 90 -11.19 16.61 10.48
CA ALA A 90 -10.19 16.47 11.52
C ALA A 90 -9.74 17.86 12.00
N ALA A 91 -9.07 17.88 13.15
CA ALA A 91 -8.37 19.05 13.64
C ALA A 91 -6.94 18.69 14.04
N ARG A 92 -5.99 19.56 13.70
CA ARG A 92 -4.60 19.48 14.18
C ARG A 92 -4.38 20.58 15.21
N ILE A 93 -4.00 20.21 16.42
CA ILE A 93 -3.87 21.11 17.56
C ILE A 93 -2.37 21.31 17.81
N THR A 94 -1.89 22.54 17.64
CA THR A 94 -0.48 22.88 17.81
C THR A 94 -0.25 23.48 19.19
N ILE A 95 0.54 22.76 20.00
CA ILE A 95 0.97 23.18 21.32
C ILE A 95 2.41 23.67 21.24
N THR A 96 2.67 24.87 21.79
CA THR A 96 4.03 25.40 21.94
C THR A 96 4.43 25.39 23.41
N VAL A 97 5.56 24.78 23.71
CA VAL A 97 6.28 24.87 24.98
C VAL A 97 7.47 25.80 24.75
N PRO A 98 7.43 27.06 25.22
CA PRO A 98 8.49 28.03 24.95
C PRO A 98 9.84 27.60 25.54
N GLN A 99 9.81 27.03 26.74
CA GLN A 99 10.97 26.53 27.47
C GLN A 99 10.53 25.41 28.42
N LEU A 100 11.41 24.42 28.63
CA LEU A 100 11.16 23.31 29.54
C LEU A 100 12.42 23.01 30.35
N GLN A 101 12.55 23.62 31.53
CA GLN A 101 13.78 23.57 32.34
C GLN A 101 13.49 23.70 33.84
N THR A 102 14.38 23.15 34.67
CA THR A 102 14.39 23.37 36.12
C THR A 102 15.78 23.82 36.57
N PHE A 103 15.86 24.94 37.29
CA PHE A 103 17.10 25.48 37.85
C PHE A 103 17.33 24.95 39.27
N THR A 104 18.48 24.35 39.55
CA THR A 104 18.81 23.88 40.91
C THR A 104 19.40 25.01 41.76
N ASN A 105 19.55 24.80 43.08
CA ASN A 105 20.22 25.78 43.94
C ASN A 105 21.74 25.82 43.69
N GLU A 106 22.26 24.73 43.13
CA GLU A 106 23.67 24.46 42.84
C GLU A 106 24.10 25.03 41.47
N GLY A 107 23.18 25.63 40.71
CA GLY A 107 23.45 26.27 39.42
C GLY A 107 23.28 25.35 38.20
N ASP A 108 22.81 24.12 38.40
CA ASP A 108 22.53 23.19 37.30
C ASP A 108 21.17 23.47 36.65
N VAL A 109 21.08 23.15 35.35
CA VAL A 109 19.82 23.24 34.58
C VAL A 109 19.41 21.83 34.15
N LEU A 110 18.34 21.34 34.75
CA LEU A 110 17.75 20.03 34.48
C LEU A 110 16.53 20.16 33.55
N GLY A 111 16.09 19.03 33.01
CA GLY A 111 14.82 18.95 32.28
C GLY A 111 13.61 19.08 33.21
N SER A 112 12.50 19.51 32.65
CA SER A 112 11.20 19.54 33.33
C SER A 112 10.18 18.71 32.54
N GLN A 113 8.95 18.67 33.02
CA GLN A 113 7.84 18.02 32.33
C GLN A 113 6.55 18.80 32.50
N VAL A 114 5.66 18.64 31.52
CA VAL A 114 4.30 19.19 31.52
C VAL A 114 3.33 18.16 30.97
N GLY A 115 2.25 17.91 31.70
CA GLY A 115 1.16 17.04 31.26
C GLY A 115 0.03 17.88 30.67
N LEU A 116 -0.52 17.41 29.55
CA LEU A 116 -1.67 18.02 28.90
C LEU A 116 -2.68 16.96 28.47
N ARG A 117 -3.95 17.37 28.43
CA ARG A 117 -5.04 16.54 27.96
C ARG A 117 -5.88 17.32 26.95
N ILE A 118 -6.33 16.63 25.92
CA ILE A 118 -7.21 17.19 24.89
C ILE A 118 -8.52 16.42 24.91
N TYR A 119 -9.61 17.17 25.00
CA TYR A 119 -10.97 16.66 24.99
C TYR A 119 -11.74 17.16 23.78
N VAL A 120 -12.69 16.37 23.33
CA VAL A 120 -13.65 16.74 22.29
C VAL A 120 -15.06 16.56 22.83
N GLN A 121 -15.90 17.57 22.63
CA GLN A 121 -17.33 17.54 22.91
C GLN A 121 -18.09 17.70 21.60
N TYR A 122 -19.08 16.85 21.36
CA TYR A 122 -19.92 16.87 20.16
C TYR A 122 -21.32 17.37 20.50
N ASN A 123 -21.77 18.43 19.82
CA ASN A 123 -23.11 19.02 19.91
C ASN A 123 -23.64 19.19 21.35
N GLY A 124 -22.81 19.78 22.23
CA GLY A 124 -23.16 20.02 23.63
C GLY A 124 -23.24 18.77 24.52
N GLY A 125 -22.74 17.62 24.07
CA GLY A 125 -22.65 16.38 24.85
C GLY A 125 -21.61 16.41 25.98
N GLY A 126 -21.10 15.26 26.41
CA GLY A 126 -19.98 15.21 27.37
C GLY A 126 -18.63 15.44 26.69
N TYR A 127 -17.65 16.01 27.40
CA TYR A 127 -16.26 16.04 26.97
C TYR A 127 -15.67 14.61 27.03
N GLN A 128 -15.20 14.13 25.88
CA GLN A 128 -14.50 12.85 25.76
C GLN A 128 -13.00 13.10 25.64
N GLU A 129 -12.20 12.42 26.45
CA GLU A 129 -10.73 12.49 26.37
C GLU A 129 -10.28 11.79 25.09
N VAL A 130 -9.54 12.50 24.23
CA VAL A 130 -9.00 11.94 22.98
C VAL A 130 -7.49 11.80 23.01
N ILE A 131 -6.80 12.66 23.77
CA ILE A 131 -5.34 12.63 23.94
C ILE A 131 -5.02 12.93 25.41
N ALA A 132 -4.11 12.13 25.98
CA ALA A 132 -3.41 12.43 27.22
C ALA A 132 -1.92 12.26 26.96
N ASP A 133 -1.13 13.30 27.18
CA ASP A 133 0.31 13.30 26.88
C ASP A 133 1.11 14.02 27.98
N THR A 134 2.37 13.63 28.13
CA THR A 134 3.33 14.30 29.01
C THR A 134 4.59 14.61 28.22
N ILE A 135 4.82 15.89 27.97
CA ILE A 135 6.03 16.38 27.32
C ILE A 135 7.11 16.51 28.40
N SER A 136 8.21 15.78 28.25
CA SER A 136 9.35 15.81 29.19
C SER A 136 10.67 16.01 28.44
N GLY A 137 11.60 16.70 29.07
CA GLY A 137 12.91 16.97 28.48
C GLY A 137 13.50 18.30 28.94
N ARG A 138 14.59 18.72 28.28
CA ARG A 138 15.24 20.01 28.50
C ARG A 138 15.30 20.77 27.19
N THR A 139 14.65 21.94 27.11
CA THR A 139 14.80 22.86 25.96
C THR A 139 14.87 24.31 26.43
N GLY A 140 15.77 25.10 25.85
CA GLY A 140 15.84 26.56 26.03
C GLY A 140 15.15 27.34 24.92
N ASP A 141 14.81 26.66 23.83
CA ASP A 141 14.13 27.19 22.66
C ASP A 141 12.69 26.66 22.59
N ALA A 142 11.85 27.39 21.87
CA ALA A 142 10.45 27.02 21.68
C ALA A 142 10.34 25.67 20.96
N TYR A 143 9.62 24.74 21.60
CA TYR A 143 9.30 23.43 21.05
C TYR A 143 7.81 23.38 20.70
N GLN A 144 7.48 22.91 19.50
CA GLN A 144 6.10 22.75 19.05
C GLN A 144 5.76 21.27 18.87
N ARG A 145 4.55 20.89 19.27
CA ARG A 145 4.01 19.55 19.09
C ARG A 145 2.59 19.60 18.54
N ASP A 146 2.34 18.82 17.49
CA ASP A 146 1.04 18.74 16.84
C ASP A 146 0.29 17.47 17.26
N TYR A 147 -0.97 17.64 17.63
CA TYR A 147 -1.89 16.53 17.94
C TYR A 147 -2.97 16.45 16.87
N PHE A 148 -3.04 15.31 16.18
CA PHE A 148 -4.02 15.09 15.13
C PHE A 148 -5.24 14.33 15.66
N ILE A 149 -6.44 14.88 15.46
CA ILE A 149 -7.68 14.34 15.99
C ILE A 149 -8.67 14.16 14.84
N ASN A 150 -9.10 12.92 14.59
CA ASN A 150 -10.23 12.65 13.69
C ASN A 150 -11.54 13.02 14.39
N LEU A 151 -12.38 13.82 13.72
CA LEU A 151 -13.62 14.33 14.28
C LEU A 151 -14.83 13.56 13.71
N ALA A 152 -15.81 13.25 14.56
CA ALA A 152 -17.10 12.76 14.10
C ALA A 152 -17.90 13.88 13.43
N SER A 153 -18.74 13.55 12.45
CA SER A 153 -19.58 14.52 11.73
C SER A 153 -20.81 14.96 12.55
N VAL A 154 -20.61 15.39 13.79
CA VAL A 154 -21.63 15.85 14.74
C VAL A 154 -21.24 17.23 15.27
N TYR A 155 -21.90 18.27 14.77
CA TYR A 155 -21.53 19.67 15.01
C TYR A 155 -22.54 20.39 15.90
N PRO A 156 -22.14 21.48 16.60
CA PRO A 156 -20.79 22.03 16.71
C PRO A 156 -19.85 21.13 17.53
N ILE A 157 -18.54 21.29 17.35
CA ILE A 157 -17.52 20.53 18.06
C ILE A 157 -16.71 21.47 18.94
N ASP A 158 -16.60 21.19 20.23
CA ASP A 158 -15.74 21.95 21.13
C ASP A 158 -14.48 21.14 21.47
N ILE A 159 -13.32 21.71 21.17
CA ILE A 159 -12.01 21.18 21.55
C ILE A 159 -11.56 21.91 22.81
N LYS A 160 -11.30 21.15 23.87
CA LYS A 160 -10.78 21.67 25.14
C LYS A 160 -9.37 21.14 25.38
N VAL A 161 -8.43 22.05 25.61
CA VAL A 161 -7.07 21.72 26.07
C VAL A 161 -6.96 22.12 27.53
N GLU A 162 -6.50 21.18 28.35
CA GLU A 162 -6.24 21.42 29.77
C GLU A 162 -4.87 20.91 30.19
N ARG A 163 -4.36 21.51 31.26
CA ARG A 163 -3.15 21.07 31.93
C ARG A 163 -3.50 19.98 32.92
N ASP A 164 -2.75 18.87 32.91
CA ASP A 164 -3.01 17.70 33.77
C ASP A 164 -2.69 17.94 35.25
N ARG A 165 -1.69 18.78 35.54
CA ARG A 165 -1.17 19.05 36.89
C ARG A 165 -1.19 20.54 37.23
N PRO A 166 -1.31 20.92 38.52
CA PRO A 166 -1.23 22.31 38.94
C PRO A 166 0.00 23.03 38.37
N ASP A 167 -0.16 24.32 38.09
CA ASP A 167 0.93 25.18 37.67
C ASP A 167 2.03 25.22 38.75
N SER A 168 3.30 25.26 38.32
CA SER A 168 4.40 25.33 39.27
C SER A 168 4.39 26.69 39.97
N THR A 169 4.48 26.69 41.29
CA THR A 169 4.70 27.90 42.10
C THR A 169 6.17 28.20 42.33
N ASP A 170 7.06 27.27 41.97
CA ASP A 170 8.50 27.46 42.05
C ASP A 170 9.00 28.22 40.80
N PRO A 171 9.54 29.45 40.95
CA PRO A 171 10.07 30.22 39.83
C PRO A 171 11.27 29.54 39.16
N LYS A 172 11.86 28.52 39.78
CA LYS A 172 12.94 27.72 39.21
C LYS A 172 12.47 26.65 38.24
N VAL A 173 11.17 26.37 38.17
CA VAL A 173 10.60 25.39 37.24
C VAL A 173 9.88 26.15 36.14
N VAL A 174 10.39 26.03 34.91
CA VAL A 174 9.81 26.61 33.71
C VAL A 174 9.21 25.47 32.88
N ASN A 175 7.87 25.40 32.86
CA ASN A 175 7.11 24.38 32.13
C ASN A 175 5.72 24.88 31.68
N ALA A 176 5.64 26.16 31.33
CA ALA A 176 4.45 26.74 30.72
C ALA A 176 4.29 26.22 29.29
N PHE A 177 3.05 26.07 28.84
CA PHE A 177 2.73 25.76 27.45
C PHE A 177 1.52 26.58 27.00
N SER A 178 1.44 26.79 25.69
CA SER A 178 0.37 27.52 25.06
C SER A 178 -0.27 26.71 23.96
N TRP A 179 -1.58 26.83 23.84
CA TRP A 179 -2.28 26.42 22.63
C TRP A 179 -2.08 27.52 21.59
N THR A 180 -1.25 27.24 20.59
CA THR A 180 -0.81 28.22 19.60
C THR A 180 -1.84 28.39 18.50
N SER A 181 -2.29 27.29 17.91
CA SER A 181 -3.29 27.29 16.85
C SER A 181 -4.01 25.95 16.79
N TYR A 182 -5.15 25.94 16.10
CA TYR A 182 -5.73 24.71 15.59
C TYR A 182 -5.99 24.86 14.10
N THR A 183 -5.64 23.83 13.35
CA THR A 183 -5.93 23.74 11.91
C THR A 183 -7.18 22.91 11.73
N GLU A 184 -8.22 23.49 11.13
CA GLU A 184 -9.38 22.77 10.63
C GLU A 184 -9.01 22.07 9.32
N ILE A 185 -9.24 20.77 9.26
CA ILE A 185 -8.81 19.92 8.15
C ILE A 185 -10.05 19.33 7.48
N ILE A 186 -10.29 19.73 6.23
CA ILE A 186 -11.31 19.15 5.37
C ILE A 186 -10.61 18.18 4.43
N TYR A 187 -10.97 16.89 4.51
CA TYR A 187 -10.39 15.89 3.63
C TYR A 187 -10.94 16.07 2.21
N ALA A 188 -10.06 16.20 1.21
CA ALA A 188 -10.48 15.92 -0.15
C ALA A 188 -10.75 14.42 -0.26
N LYS A 189 -12.03 14.04 -0.39
CA LYS A 189 -12.45 12.65 -0.50
C LYS A 189 -12.19 12.08 -1.89
N LEU A 190 -10.93 12.09 -2.30
CA LEU A 190 -10.47 11.48 -3.53
C LEU A 190 -10.46 9.96 -3.33
N ARG A 191 -11.40 9.29 -3.97
CA ARG A 191 -11.36 7.84 -4.15
C ARG A 191 -10.57 7.57 -5.42
N TYR A 192 -9.68 6.60 -5.38
CA TYR A 192 -8.93 6.12 -6.54
C TYR A 192 -9.35 4.67 -6.86
N PRO A 193 -10.57 4.45 -7.40
CA PRO A 193 -11.05 3.10 -7.73
C PRO A 193 -10.08 2.36 -8.64
N ASN A 194 -9.92 1.05 -8.43
CA ASN A 194 -9.03 0.22 -9.23
C ASN A 194 -7.55 0.56 -9.17
N SER A 195 -7.13 1.47 -8.27
CA SER A 195 -5.71 1.73 -8.01
C SER A 195 -5.35 1.24 -6.61
N ALA A 196 -4.31 0.40 -6.54
CA ALA A 196 -3.75 -0.05 -5.27
C ALA A 196 -2.78 1.01 -4.73
N LEU A 197 -3.02 1.45 -3.49
CA LEU A 197 -2.35 2.59 -2.89
C LEU A 197 -1.79 2.26 -1.52
N VAL A 198 -0.66 2.87 -1.19
CA VAL A 198 -0.14 2.89 0.19
C VAL A 198 0.13 4.34 0.58
N TRP A 199 -0.59 4.82 1.58
CA TRP A 199 -0.31 6.08 2.23
C TRP A 199 0.51 5.85 3.48
N THR A 200 1.53 6.68 3.66
CA THR A 200 2.47 6.59 4.76
C THR A 200 2.73 7.97 5.33
N ARG A 201 2.55 8.12 6.64
CA ARG A 201 2.96 9.28 7.43
C ARG A 201 4.06 8.87 8.38
N ILE A 202 5.20 9.56 8.30
CA ILE A 202 6.41 9.28 9.07
C ILE A 202 6.85 10.57 9.78
N ASP A 203 7.38 10.42 10.99
CA ASP A 203 8.01 11.52 11.73
C ASP A 203 9.33 11.92 11.09
N ALA A 204 9.48 13.20 10.74
CA ALA A 204 10.68 13.71 10.10
C ALA A 204 11.89 13.70 11.05
N GLU A 205 11.69 13.65 12.38
CA GLU A 205 12.80 13.52 13.34
C GLU A 205 13.56 12.19 13.19
N GLN A 206 12.90 11.16 12.66
CA GLN A 206 13.52 9.84 12.45
C GLN A 206 14.33 9.77 11.15
N PHE A 207 14.18 10.75 10.24
CA PHE A 207 14.75 10.68 8.89
C PHE A 207 15.29 12.03 8.42
N ASN A 208 16.60 12.11 8.18
CA ASN A 208 17.28 13.29 7.64
C ASN A 208 16.99 13.57 6.15
N ARG A 209 16.27 12.67 5.47
CA ARG A 209 15.83 12.76 4.08
C ARG A 209 14.52 11.99 3.91
N ILE A 210 13.81 12.19 2.80
CA ILE A 210 12.68 11.32 2.45
C ILE A 210 13.23 9.88 2.30
N PRO A 211 12.79 8.91 3.12
CA PRO A 211 13.32 7.55 3.04
C PRO A 211 12.89 6.87 1.75
N SER A 212 13.56 5.82 1.33
CA SER A 212 13.05 4.92 0.30
C SER A 212 11.98 4.00 0.87
N ARG A 213 10.97 3.64 0.07
CA ARG A 213 9.87 2.76 0.47
C ARG A 213 9.77 1.62 -0.52
N SER A 214 9.64 0.39 -0.04
CA SER A 214 9.39 -0.77 -0.88
C SER A 214 8.36 -1.69 -0.22
N TYR A 215 7.63 -2.44 -1.05
CA TYR A 215 6.44 -3.19 -0.64
C TYR A 215 6.47 -4.61 -1.18
N LEU A 216 6.34 -5.60 -0.31
CA LEU A 216 6.10 -6.98 -0.70
C LEU A 216 4.59 -7.22 -0.83
N ILE A 217 4.15 -7.31 -2.08
CA ILE A 217 2.74 -7.54 -2.40
C ILE A 217 2.51 -8.92 -2.99
N ARG A 218 1.30 -9.43 -2.78
CA ARG A 218 0.67 -10.37 -3.70
C ARG A 218 0.00 -9.53 -4.77
N GLY A 219 0.41 -9.72 -6.03
CA GLY A 219 0.10 -8.85 -7.17
C GLY A 219 -1.38 -8.80 -7.58
N ILE A 220 -1.61 -8.30 -8.79
CA ILE A 220 -2.95 -8.14 -9.36
C ILE A 220 -3.68 -9.49 -9.37
N LYS A 221 -4.97 -9.45 -9.03
CA LYS A 221 -5.85 -10.61 -9.11
C LYS A 221 -6.29 -10.82 -10.55
N VAL A 222 -6.06 -12.00 -11.07
CA VAL A 222 -6.43 -12.38 -12.43
C VAL A 222 -7.51 -13.46 -12.40
N ARG A 223 -8.36 -13.50 -13.42
CA ARG A 223 -9.36 -14.58 -13.55
C ARG A 223 -8.66 -15.90 -13.84
N ILE A 224 -8.90 -16.90 -13.00
CA ILE A 224 -8.36 -18.25 -13.18
C ILE A 224 -9.48 -19.25 -13.55
N PRO A 225 -9.15 -20.39 -14.18
CA PRO A 225 -10.12 -21.45 -14.46
C PRO A 225 -10.92 -21.85 -13.22
N ASN A 226 -12.23 -22.11 -13.37
CA ASN A 226 -13.10 -22.48 -12.24
C ASN A 226 -12.72 -23.80 -11.55
N ASN A 227 -11.89 -24.61 -12.19
CA ASN A 227 -11.38 -25.87 -11.66
C ASN A 227 -9.96 -25.73 -11.06
N ALA A 228 -9.46 -24.51 -10.91
CA ALA A 228 -8.15 -24.20 -10.34
C ALA A 228 -8.27 -23.51 -8.98
N THR A 229 -7.29 -23.74 -8.11
CA THR A 229 -7.07 -22.98 -6.88
C THR A 229 -5.61 -22.52 -6.80
N VAL A 230 -5.34 -21.49 -6.01
CA VAL A 230 -3.99 -20.93 -5.84
C VAL A 230 -3.33 -21.51 -4.61
N ASP A 231 -2.09 -21.98 -4.75
CA ASP A 231 -1.21 -22.30 -3.63
C ASP A 231 -0.74 -20.99 -2.95
N SER A 232 -1.08 -20.81 -1.66
CA SER A 232 -0.85 -19.55 -0.95
C SER A 232 0.62 -19.20 -0.68
N VAL A 233 1.52 -20.18 -0.82
CA VAL A 233 2.96 -20.04 -0.59
C VAL A 233 3.68 -19.70 -1.89
N THR A 234 3.39 -20.47 -2.95
CA THR A 234 4.11 -20.39 -4.24
C THR A 234 3.39 -19.57 -5.30
N GLY A 235 2.08 -19.39 -5.18
CA GLY A 235 1.23 -18.73 -6.17
C GLY A 235 0.89 -19.60 -7.39
N ARG A 236 1.39 -20.84 -7.45
CA ARG A 236 1.07 -21.77 -8.56
C ARG A 236 -0.41 -22.15 -8.54
N LEU A 237 -0.92 -22.60 -9.69
CA LEU A 237 -2.27 -23.12 -9.78
C LEU A 237 -2.33 -24.63 -9.54
N ILE A 238 -3.38 -25.07 -8.86
CA ILE A 238 -3.67 -26.47 -8.59
C ILE A 238 -4.98 -26.80 -9.30
N TYR A 239 -4.91 -27.69 -10.28
CA TYR A 239 -6.05 -28.09 -11.11
C TYR A 239 -6.72 -29.35 -10.58
N ALA A 240 -8.06 -29.35 -10.56
CA ALA A 240 -8.86 -30.51 -10.16
C ALA A 240 -9.96 -30.80 -11.18
N GLY A 241 -9.99 -32.01 -11.75
CA GLY A 241 -11.00 -32.41 -12.72
C GLY A 241 -10.86 -31.73 -14.09
N ILE A 242 -11.87 -31.90 -14.94
CA ILE A 242 -11.89 -31.36 -16.30
C ILE A 242 -12.42 -29.92 -16.29
N TRP A 243 -11.70 -29.03 -16.94
CA TRP A 243 -12.14 -27.64 -17.10
C TRP A 243 -13.31 -27.54 -18.10
N ASN A 244 -14.36 -26.82 -17.72
CA ASN A 244 -15.55 -26.60 -18.55
C ASN A 244 -15.43 -25.34 -19.45
N GLY A 245 -14.29 -24.66 -19.44
CA GLY A 245 -14.06 -23.44 -20.20
C GLY A 245 -14.58 -22.15 -19.54
N THR A 246 -15.00 -22.19 -18.26
CA THR A 246 -15.47 -21.02 -17.50
C THR A 246 -14.44 -20.56 -16.47
N PHE A 247 -14.39 -19.25 -16.21
CA PHE A 247 -13.50 -18.68 -15.19
C PHE A 247 -14.18 -18.62 -13.82
N GLY A 248 -13.39 -18.81 -12.76
CA GLY A 248 -13.78 -18.57 -11.39
C GLY A 248 -13.57 -17.12 -10.96
N ALA A 249 -13.53 -16.89 -9.64
CA ALA A 249 -13.21 -15.58 -9.09
C ALA A 249 -11.78 -15.16 -9.43
N ALA A 250 -11.54 -13.86 -9.53
CA ALA A 250 -10.19 -13.34 -9.72
C ALA A 250 -9.37 -13.57 -8.45
N GLN A 251 -8.16 -14.12 -8.60
CA GLN A 251 -7.25 -14.39 -7.50
C GLN A 251 -5.82 -13.99 -7.89
N TRP A 252 -5.00 -13.62 -6.92
CA TRP A 252 -3.56 -13.51 -7.17
C TRP A 252 -3.01 -14.89 -7.51
N CYS A 253 -2.15 -14.98 -8.52
CA CYS A 253 -1.36 -16.17 -8.80
C CYS A 253 0.01 -15.74 -9.35
N SER A 254 0.90 -16.71 -9.54
CA SER A 254 2.19 -16.53 -10.20
C SER A 254 2.25 -17.28 -11.54
N ASP A 255 1.11 -17.67 -12.09
CA ASP A 255 1.02 -18.43 -13.34
C ASP A 255 1.15 -17.49 -14.56
N PRO A 256 2.19 -17.66 -15.40
CA PRO A 256 2.45 -16.76 -16.53
C PRO A 256 1.34 -16.74 -17.57
N ALA A 257 0.64 -17.85 -17.80
CA ALA A 257 -0.37 -17.94 -18.85
C ALA A 257 -1.59 -17.09 -18.49
N TRP A 258 -2.11 -17.19 -17.27
CA TRP A 258 -3.27 -16.38 -16.86
C TRP A 258 -2.92 -14.93 -16.57
N ILE A 259 -1.68 -14.64 -16.16
CA ILE A 259 -1.18 -13.25 -16.08
C ILE A 259 -1.14 -12.63 -17.49
N LEU A 260 -0.64 -13.35 -18.49
CA LEU A 260 -0.66 -12.87 -19.88
C LEU A 260 -2.08 -12.73 -20.43
N TRP A 261 -2.96 -13.70 -20.17
CA TRP A 261 -4.37 -13.62 -20.56
C TRP A 261 -5.04 -12.35 -20.03
N ASP A 262 -4.80 -12.03 -18.75
CA ASP A 262 -5.34 -10.84 -18.10
C ASP A 262 -4.75 -9.56 -18.69
N LEU A 263 -3.43 -9.49 -18.93
CA LEU A 263 -2.78 -8.37 -19.61
C LEU A 263 -3.33 -8.15 -21.03
N LEU A 264 -3.63 -9.21 -21.77
CA LEU A 264 -4.19 -9.12 -23.12
C LEU A 264 -5.64 -8.61 -23.11
N THR A 265 -6.42 -8.96 -22.09
CA THR A 265 -7.87 -8.68 -22.04
C THR A 265 -8.25 -7.49 -21.17
N SER A 266 -7.35 -6.97 -20.35
CA SER A 266 -7.58 -5.81 -19.49
C SER A 266 -7.62 -4.52 -20.32
N THR A 267 -8.72 -3.79 -20.24
CA THR A 267 -8.88 -2.46 -20.87
C THR A 267 -8.24 -1.32 -20.06
N ARG A 268 -7.77 -1.61 -18.84
CA ARG A 268 -7.28 -0.57 -17.92
C ARG A 268 -5.77 -0.37 -17.99
N TYR A 269 -5.03 -1.47 -17.97
CA TYR A 269 -3.56 -1.49 -17.93
C TYR A 269 -2.96 -2.37 -19.03
N GLY A 270 -3.81 -2.97 -19.86
CA GLY A 270 -3.44 -3.97 -20.84
C GLY A 270 -3.91 -3.63 -22.24
N PHE A 271 -4.09 -4.67 -23.05
CA PHE A 271 -4.40 -4.57 -24.48
C PHE A 271 -5.89 -4.78 -24.79
N GLY A 272 -6.77 -4.72 -23.79
CA GLY A 272 -8.19 -5.05 -23.95
C GLY A 272 -8.97 -4.16 -24.92
N ASP A 273 -8.46 -2.97 -25.22
CA ASP A 273 -9.03 -2.08 -26.25
C ASP A 273 -8.71 -2.55 -27.69
N HIS A 274 -7.77 -3.47 -27.84
CA HIS A 274 -7.30 -4.00 -29.12
C HIS A 274 -7.50 -5.52 -29.27
N ILE A 275 -7.57 -6.25 -28.16
CA ILE A 275 -7.67 -7.70 -28.12
C ILE A 275 -8.86 -8.08 -27.24
N GLU A 276 -9.86 -8.68 -27.87
CA GLU A 276 -11.01 -9.23 -27.15
C GLU A 276 -10.74 -10.68 -26.73
N ALA A 277 -11.31 -11.11 -25.61
CA ALA A 277 -11.19 -12.49 -25.13
C ALA A 277 -11.67 -13.55 -26.15
N ALA A 278 -12.59 -13.18 -27.06
CA ALA A 278 -13.07 -14.05 -28.13
C ALA A 278 -12.00 -14.32 -29.22
N GLN A 279 -11.00 -13.45 -29.32
CA GLN A 279 -9.86 -13.58 -30.22
C GLN A 279 -8.70 -14.36 -29.58
N LEU A 280 -8.89 -14.94 -28.38
CA LEU A 280 -7.86 -15.70 -27.67
C LEU A 280 -8.27 -17.17 -27.53
N ASP A 281 -7.33 -18.07 -27.81
CA ASP A 281 -7.53 -19.50 -27.58
C ASP A 281 -7.33 -19.87 -26.10
N LYS A 282 -8.39 -19.74 -25.30
CA LYS A 282 -8.36 -20.05 -23.87
C LYS A 282 -7.89 -21.48 -23.55
N PHE A 283 -8.05 -22.45 -24.46
CA PHE A 283 -7.62 -23.82 -24.21
C PHE A 283 -6.11 -24.00 -24.40
N ALA A 284 -5.50 -23.27 -25.33
CA ALA A 284 -4.04 -23.18 -25.45
C ALA A 284 -3.42 -22.57 -24.19
N PHE A 285 -4.00 -21.47 -23.68
CA PHE A 285 -3.57 -20.87 -22.40
C PHE A 285 -3.74 -21.82 -21.21
N TYR A 286 -4.84 -22.56 -21.16
CA TYR A 286 -5.05 -23.58 -20.12
C TYR A 286 -4.01 -24.70 -20.18
N ALA A 287 -3.70 -25.23 -21.36
CA ALA A 287 -2.69 -26.27 -21.53
C ALA A 287 -1.28 -25.77 -21.17
N ALA A 288 -0.97 -24.51 -21.48
CA ALA A 288 0.29 -23.89 -21.08
C ALA A 288 0.38 -23.72 -19.56
N SER A 289 -0.69 -23.24 -18.92
CA SER A 289 -0.77 -23.05 -17.48
C SER A 289 -0.63 -24.35 -16.69
N GLN A 290 -1.25 -25.44 -17.16
CA GLN A 290 -1.06 -26.76 -16.53
C GLN A 290 0.42 -27.16 -16.52
N TYR A 291 1.13 -26.96 -17.64
CA TYR A 291 2.56 -27.27 -17.73
C TYR A 291 3.42 -26.35 -16.84
N CYS A 292 3.08 -25.06 -16.75
CA CYS A 292 3.75 -24.11 -15.86
C CYS A 292 3.60 -24.47 -14.39
N SER A 293 2.42 -24.96 -14.01
CA SER A 293 2.07 -25.27 -12.62
C SER A 293 2.56 -26.65 -12.15
N GLU A 294 3.09 -27.49 -13.04
CA GLU A 294 3.72 -28.76 -12.67
C GLU A 294 4.91 -28.53 -11.74
N LEU A 295 4.99 -29.33 -10.67
CA LEU A 295 6.12 -29.28 -9.75
C LEU A 295 7.33 -30.01 -10.34
N VAL A 296 8.47 -29.33 -10.33
CA VAL A 296 9.77 -29.86 -10.73
C VAL A 296 10.74 -29.78 -9.54
N PRO A 297 11.78 -30.64 -9.48
CA PRO A 297 12.81 -30.54 -8.44
C PRO A 297 13.52 -29.18 -8.50
N ASP A 298 13.65 -28.51 -7.36
CA ASP A 298 14.31 -27.21 -7.22
C ASP A 298 15.86 -27.30 -7.20
N GLY A 299 16.41 -28.52 -7.28
CA GLY A 299 17.85 -28.78 -7.16
C GLY A 299 18.42 -28.74 -5.74
N PHE A 300 17.61 -28.40 -4.74
CA PHE A 300 17.98 -28.33 -3.31
C PHE A 300 17.24 -29.37 -2.45
N GLY A 301 16.48 -30.27 -3.08
CA GLY A 301 15.75 -31.36 -2.41
C GLY A 301 14.27 -31.04 -2.16
N GLY A 302 13.78 -29.89 -2.63
CA GLY A 302 12.38 -29.49 -2.65
C GLY A 302 11.77 -29.55 -4.05
N GLN A 303 10.63 -28.88 -4.20
CA GLN A 303 9.92 -28.75 -5.47
C GLN A 303 9.47 -27.32 -5.68
N GLU A 304 9.51 -26.87 -6.93
CA GLU A 304 9.03 -25.56 -7.36
C GLU A 304 8.13 -25.68 -8.60
N PRO A 305 7.21 -24.74 -8.86
CA PRO A 305 6.48 -24.74 -10.13
C PRO A 305 7.47 -24.57 -11.29
N ARG A 306 7.24 -25.29 -12.38
CA ARG A 306 8.11 -25.29 -13.57
C ARG A 306 8.36 -23.88 -14.11
N PHE A 307 7.33 -23.06 -14.17
CA PHE A 307 7.43 -21.66 -14.55
C PHE A 307 6.59 -20.79 -13.61
N SER A 308 7.13 -19.64 -13.24
CA SER A 308 6.46 -18.65 -12.40
C SER A 308 6.78 -17.25 -12.91
N CYS A 309 5.81 -16.33 -12.83
CA CYS A 309 5.95 -14.95 -13.28
C CYS A 309 5.62 -13.98 -12.14
N ASN A 310 6.59 -13.14 -11.79
CA ASN A 310 6.46 -12.06 -10.81
C ASN A 310 7.16 -10.81 -11.36
N VAL A 311 6.48 -10.09 -12.24
CA VAL A 311 7.04 -8.94 -12.96
C VAL A 311 6.39 -7.63 -12.54
N ASN A 312 7.13 -6.53 -12.66
CA ASN A 312 6.63 -5.18 -12.49
C ASN A 312 6.82 -4.41 -13.80
N ILE A 313 5.72 -3.98 -14.42
CA ILE A 313 5.71 -3.24 -15.68
C ILE A 313 5.56 -1.75 -15.34
N GLN A 314 6.67 -1.02 -15.41
CA GLN A 314 6.72 0.39 -14.96
C GLN A 314 6.68 1.40 -16.11
N THR A 315 7.10 0.98 -17.30
CA THR A 315 7.25 1.85 -18.47
C THR A 315 6.45 1.32 -19.64
N ALA A 316 5.99 2.21 -20.50
CA ALA A 316 5.37 1.84 -21.76
C ALA A 316 6.39 1.09 -22.63
N GLU A 317 5.97 -0.04 -23.18
CA GLU A 317 6.75 -0.90 -24.06
C GLU A 317 5.93 -1.19 -25.32
N ASP A 318 6.62 -1.55 -26.40
CA ASP A 318 5.93 -2.00 -27.62
C ASP A 318 5.11 -3.27 -27.31
N ALA A 319 3.86 -3.29 -27.77
CA ALA A 319 2.91 -4.34 -27.44
C ALA A 319 3.42 -5.73 -27.85
N TYR A 320 3.98 -5.85 -29.06
CA TYR A 320 4.47 -7.13 -29.56
C TYR A 320 5.68 -7.60 -28.78
N LYS A 321 6.58 -6.68 -28.42
CA LYS A 321 7.73 -6.98 -27.56
C LYS A 321 7.28 -7.49 -26.19
N LEU A 322 6.38 -6.77 -25.50
CA LEU A 322 5.91 -7.16 -24.17
C LEU A 322 5.19 -8.54 -24.20
N ILE A 323 4.38 -8.81 -25.21
CA ILE A 323 3.71 -10.11 -25.36
C ILE A 323 4.74 -11.23 -25.56
N ASN A 324 5.77 -11.02 -26.39
CA ASN A 324 6.84 -12.00 -26.58
C ASN A 324 7.65 -12.22 -25.30
N ASP A 325 8.00 -11.14 -24.58
CA ASP A 325 8.72 -11.22 -23.32
C ASP A 325 7.93 -12.05 -22.28
N MET A 326 6.63 -11.81 -22.17
CA MET A 326 5.74 -12.58 -21.28
C MET A 326 5.60 -14.05 -21.73
N CYS A 327 5.45 -14.31 -23.03
CA CYS A 327 5.41 -15.67 -23.58
C CYS A 327 6.72 -16.43 -23.33
N SER A 328 7.87 -15.75 -23.39
CA SER A 328 9.19 -16.36 -23.19
C SER A 328 9.35 -16.99 -21.81
N VAL A 329 8.70 -16.43 -20.77
CA VAL A 329 8.71 -16.96 -19.39
C VAL A 329 8.22 -18.41 -19.33
N MET A 330 7.25 -18.76 -20.17
CA MET A 330 6.65 -20.10 -20.23
C MET A 330 7.05 -20.90 -21.48
N ARG A 331 8.13 -20.46 -22.16
CA ARG A 331 8.62 -21.03 -23.43
C ARG A 331 7.52 -21.14 -24.50
N CYS A 332 6.66 -20.14 -24.54
CA CYS A 332 5.62 -20.04 -25.54
C CYS A 332 6.05 -19.12 -26.69
N MET A 333 5.52 -19.38 -27.89
CA MET A 333 5.59 -18.47 -29.02
C MET A 333 4.15 -18.05 -29.40
N PRO A 334 3.83 -16.75 -29.39
CA PRO A 334 2.52 -16.26 -29.82
C PRO A 334 2.44 -16.27 -31.36
N TYR A 335 1.29 -16.66 -31.91
CA TYR A 335 1.04 -16.59 -33.34
C TYR A 335 -0.46 -16.39 -33.63
N TRP A 336 -0.74 -15.77 -34.78
CA TRP A 336 -2.11 -15.61 -35.25
C TRP A 336 -2.51 -16.79 -36.13
N SER A 337 -3.64 -17.40 -35.81
CA SER A 337 -4.25 -18.47 -36.61
C SER A 337 -5.76 -18.33 -36.62
N THR A 338 -6.36 -18.37 -37.82
CA THR A 338 -7.82 -18.37 -38.00
C THR A 338 -8.54 -17.25 -37.25
N GLY A 339 -7.95 -16.04 -37.19
CA GLY A 339 -8.53 -14.88 -36.52
C GLY A 339 -8.40 -14.86 -35.00
N ALA A 340 -7.69 -15.81 -34.40
CA ALA A 340 -7.37 -15.84 -32.98
C ALA A 340 -5.85 -15.78 -32.75
N LEU A 341 -5.44 -15.07 -31.69
CA LEU A 341 -4.11 -15.15 -31.12
C LEU A 341 -4.05 -16.39 -30.23
N THR A 342 -3.15 -17.29 -30.57
CA THR A 342 -2.89 -18.53 -29.84
C THR A 342 -1.42 -18.61 -29.46
N ILE A 343 -1.10 -19.52 -28.54
CA ILE A 343 0.25 -19.73 -28.05
C ILE A 343 0.66 -21.17 -28.29
N SER A 344 1.86 -21.38 -28.84
CA SER A 344 2.48 -22.69 -28.93
C SER A 344 3.54 -22.81 -27.85
N GLN A 345 3.46 -23.83 -27.01
CA GLN A 345 4.42 -24.05 -25.92
C GLN A 345 5.47 -25.09 -26.32
N ASP A 346 6.74 -24.74 -26.17
CA ASP A 346 7.85 -25.69 -26.29
C ASP A 346 7.91 -26.59 -25.06
N LYS A 347 7.34 -27.79 -25.20
CA LYS A 347 7.35 -28.86 -24.20
C LYS A 347 7.55 -30.21 -24.86
N PRO A 348 8.05 -31.23 -24.13
CA PRO A 348 8.14 -32.59 -24.65
C PRO A 348 6.78 -33.05 -25.19
N ALA A 349 6.76 -33.44 -26.45
CA ALA A 349 5.59 -33.92 -27.16
C ALA A 349 5.98 -35.13 -28.02
N ASP A 350 5.00 -35.95 -28.35
CA ASP A 350 5.21 -37.07 -29.27
C ASP A 350 5.63 -36.55 -30.65
N THR A 351 6.47 -37.32 -31.33
CA THR A 351 6.97 -36.96 -32.66
C THR A 351 5.81 -36.91 -33.64
N ALA A 352 5.47 -35.70 -34.11
CA ALA A 352 4.36 -35.50 -35.04
C ALA A 352 4.65 -36.06 -36.44
N TYR A 353 5.92 -36.03 -36.86
CA TYR A 353 6.38 -36.58 -38.14
C TYR A 353 7.76 -37.21 -37.98
N LEU A 354 7.90 -38.43 -38.49
CA LEU A 354 9.19 -39.10 -38.60
C LEU A 354 9.70 -38.90 -40.03
N PHE A 355 10.79 -38.15 -40.20
CA PHE A 355 11.44 -38.02 -41.50
C PHE A 355 12.40 -39.18 -41.73
N THR A 356 12.24 -39.85 -42.88
CA THR A 356 13.09 -40.94 -43.36
C THR A 356 13.47 -40.65 -44.81
N LEU A 357 14.52 -41.29 -45.33
CA LEU A 357 14.90 -41.13 -46.74
C LEU A 357 13.78 -41.53 -47.74
N ALA A 358 12.72 -42.20 -47.27
CA ALA A 358 11.57 -42.56 -48.10
C ALA A 358 10.50 -41.46 -48.18
N ASN A 359 10.50 -40.45 -47.30
CA ASN A 359 9.48 -39.39 -47.26
C ASN A 359 10.05 -37.97 -47.36
N VAL A 360 11.35 -37.85 -47.64
CA VAL A 360 12.02 -36.60 -48.01
C VAL A 360 12.24 -36.63 -49.52
N THR A 361 11.71 -35.62 -50.22
CA THR A 361 11.92 -35.45 -51.67
C THR A 361 13.39 -35.16 -51.98
N GLU A 362 13.85 -35.46 -53.20
CA GLU A 362 15.25 -35.27 -53.63
C GLU A 362 15.72 -33.80 -53.48
N GLU A 363 14.79 -32.85 -53.52
CA GLU A 363 15.02 -31.41 -53.29
C GLU A 363 15.38 -31.05 -51.84
N GLY A 364 15.30 -32.00 -50.89
CA GLY A 364 15.66 -31.80 -49.49
C GLY A 364 14.68 -30.91 -48.72
N PHE A 365 15.16 -30.30 -47.63
CA PHE A 365 14.35 -29.38 -46.82
C PHE A 365 14.53 -27.94 -47.31
N SER A 366 13.43 -27.29 -47.68
CA SER A 366 13.40 -25.84 -47.90
C SER A 366 13.28 -25.12 -46.56
N TYR A 367 14.40 -24.59 -46.05
CA TYR A 367 14.40 -23.78 -44.85
C TYR A 367 13.94 -22.35 -45.21
N GLN A 368 12.72 -21.98 -44.81
CA GLN A 368 12.33 -20.57 -44.74
C GLN A 368 12.57 -20.09 -43.30
N GLY A 369 13.60 -19.26 -43.12
CA GLY A 369 13.89 -18.64 -41.84
C GLY A 369 12.77 -17.66 -41.47
N GLY A 370 12.17 -17.88 -40.29
CA GLY A 370 11.28 -16.95 -39.63
C GLY A 370 12.04 -16.02 -38.70
#